data_AF-A0AAD1Y4N8-F1
#
_entry.id   AF-A0AAD1Y4N8-F1
#
_cell.length_a   1.000
_cell.length_b   1.000
_cell.length_c   1.000
_cell.angle_alpha   90.00
_cell.angle_beta   90.00
_cell.angle_gamma   90.00
#
_symmetry.space_group_name_H-M   'P 1'
#
loop_
_entity.id
_entity.type
_entity.pdbx_description
1 polymer ?
#
loop_
_entity_poly.entity_id
_entity_poly.type
_entity_poly.pdbx_seq_one_letter_code
_entity_poly.pdbx_strand_id
1 'polypeptide(L)'
;MKFIGLLLIIFTATCLAEVIELEDADFFKGRVLDNYGNVQGKWFIKFYVPWCPHCQHLAPEWAKMAHSVNDEVNVGGVDCTKHDDLCMFYEVYAYPTIYYIDDSLGMVKYEGRRAEKDLTKYIQDQEYNNEDATNAKDIQKFKQMSDFDKLRGIFGLG
;
A
#
# COMPACT_ATOMS: atom_id res chain seq x y z
N MET A 1 -4.19 35.04 -46.81
CA MET A 1 -5.10 34.36 -45.86
C MET A 1 -4.63 32.94 -45.62
N LYS A 2 -3.89 32.69 -44.53
CA LYS A 2 -3.72 31.34 -43.94
C LYS A 2 -3.59 31.52 -42.43
N PHE A 3 -4.70 31.35 -41.72
CA PHE A 3 -4.73 31.31 -40.26
C PHE A 3 -4.15 29.97 -39.81
N ILE A 4 -2.95 29.99 -39.24
CA ILE A 4 -2.36 28.84 -38.57
C ILE A 4 -3.08 28.72 -37.22
N GLY A 5 -4.01 27.78 -37.13
CA GLY A 5 -4.77 27.49 -35.92
C GLY A 5 -3.85 26.94 -34.84
N LEU A 6 -3.76 27.68 -33.73
CA LEU A 6 -3.15 27.25 -32.48
C LEU A 6 -4.03 26.14 -31.89
N LEU A 7 -3.65 24.88 -32.13
CA LEU A 7 -4.30 23.73 -31.53
C LEU A 7 -3.78 23.59 -30.09
N LEU A 8 -4.47 24.24 -29.14
CA LEU A 8 -4.26 24.04 -27.71
C LEU A 8 -4.71 22.61 -27.36
N ILE A 9 -3.76 21.69 -27.32
CA ILE A 9 -3.95 20.39 -26.68
C ILE A 9 -4.07 20.67 -25.19
N ILE A 10 -5.30 20.80 -24.69
CA ILE A 10 -5.59 20.75 -23.26
C ILE A 10 -5.32 19.30 -22.86
N PHE A 11 -4.11 19.01 -22.38
CA PHE A 11 -3.82 17.78 -21.66
C PHE A 11 -4.57 17.90 -20.34
N THR A 12 -5.84 17.51 -20.32
CA THR A 12 -6.53 17.26 -19.06
C THR A 12 -5.75 16.14 -18.39
N ALA A 13 -4.93 16.49 -17.40
CA ALA A 13 -4.34 15.52 -16.50
C ALA A 13 -5.50 14.89 -15.72
N THR A 14 -6.12 13.87 -16.31
CA THR A 14 -6.95 12.94 -15.58
C THR A 14 -6.01 12.26 -14.60
N CYS A 15 -5.97 12.78 -13.37
CA CYS A 15 -5.39 12.11 -12.23
C CYS A 15 -6.33 10.93 -11.94
N LEU A 16 -6.03 9.78 -12.54
CA LEU A 16 -6.66 8.53 -12.12
C LEU A 16 -5.91 8.10 -10.87
N ALA A 17 -6.57 8.11 -9.71
CA ALA A 17 -6.09 7.40 -8.54
C ALA A 17 -6.01 5.91 -8.92
N GLU A 18 -4.81 5.44 -9.23
CA GLU A 18 -4.53 4.08 -9.70
C GLU A 18 -4.00 3.25 -8.54
N VAL A 19 -4.41 1.98 -8.47
CA VAL A 19 -3.82 1.03 -7.51
C VAL A 19 -2.36 0.83 -7.88
N ILE A 20 -1.47 1.14 -6.95
CA ILE A 20 -0.03 1.04 -7.16
C ILE A 20 0.38 -0.42 -6.98
N GLU A 21 0.74 -1.10 -8.06
CA GLU A 21 1.43 -2.38 -7.92
C GLU A 21 2.86 -2.12 -7.40
N LEU A 22 3.16 -2.73 -6.26
CA LEU A 22 4.44 -2.64 -5.57
C LEU A 22 5.21 -3.93 -5.90
N GLU A 23 6.30 -3.73 -6.64
CA GLU A 23 7.23 -4.80 -7.02
C GLU A 23 8.37 -4.84 -6.00
N ASP A 24 8.90 -6.04 -5.73
CA ASP A 24 10.10 -6.39 -4.96
C ASP A 24 10.38 -5.60 -3.64
N ALA A 25 11.37 -6.04 -2.86
CA ALA A 25 11.66 -5.38 -1.58
C ALA A 25 12.33 -4.01 -1.77
N ASP A 26 13.13 -3.84 -2.82
CA ASP A 26 13.94 -2.64 -3.01
C ASP A 26 13.11 -1.48 -3.56
N PHE A 27 12.17 -1.77 -4.45
CA PHE A 27 11.22 -0.78 -4.93
C PHE A 27 10.15 -0.46 -3.87
N PHE A 28 9.75 -1.44 -3.05
CA PHE A 28 8.99 -1.18 -1.81
C PHE A 28 9.75 -0.19 -0.88
N LYS A 29 11.08 -0.33 -0.75
CA LYS A 29 12.00 0.57 0.01
C LYS A 29 12.32 1.94 -0.60
N GLY A 30 11.72 2.29 -1.73
CA GLY A 30 11.77 3.65 -2.26
C GLY A 30 10.43 4.38 -2.24
N ARG A 31 9.36 3.62 -2.01
CA ARG A 31 7.97 4.06 -2.17
C ARG A 31 7.24 4.09 -0.82
N VAL A 32 7.30 2.98 -0.09
CA VAL A 32 6.61 2.81 1.19
C VAL A 32 7.53 3.13 2.35
N LEU A 33 8.77 2.63 2.29
CA LEU A 33 9.83 2.94 3.25
C LEU A 33 10.90 3.78 2.56
N ASP A 34 11.67 4.56 3.31
CA ASP A 34 12.93 5.14 2.84
C ASP A 34 14.13 4.23 3.12
N ASN A 35 15.31 4.64 2.64
CA ASN A 35 16.59 3.95 2.87
C ASN A 35 16.99 3.82 4.35
N TYR A 36 16.31 4.54 5.24
CA TYR A 36 16.54 4.51 6.68
C TYR A 36 15.49 3.68 7.42
N GLY A 37 14.45 3.19 6.74
CA GLY A 37 13.36 2.40 7.30
C GLY A 37 12.20 3.22 7.85
N ASN A 38 12.11 4.52 7.52
CA ASN A 38 10.98 5.37 7.89
C ASN A 38 9.86 5.28 6.86
N VAL A 39 8.60 5.36 7.30
CA VAL A 39 7.44 5.29 6.39
C VAL A 39 7.29 6.58 5.59
N GLN A 40 7.06 6.44 4.29
CA GLN A 40 6.83 7.54 3.36
C GLN A 40 5.32 7.70 3.09
N GLY A 41 4.68 8.57 3.87
CA GLY A 41 3.23 8.80 3.78
C GLY A 41 2.40 7.66 4.36
N LYS A 42 1.10 7.64 4.07
CA LYS A 42 0.18 6.59 4.51
C LYS A 42 -0.04 5.60 3.38
N TRP A 43 -0.06 4.32 3.70
CA TRP A 43 -0.26 3.25 2.73
C TRP A 43 -1.31 2.25 3.18
N PHE A 44 -2.12 1.80 2.24
CA PHE A 44 -3.02 0.66 2.42
C PHE A 44 -2.71 -0.37 1.35
N ILE A 45 -2.19 -1.53 1.77
CA ILE A 45 -1.55 -2.49 0.88
C ILE A 45 -2.25 -3.84 0.99
N LYS A 46 -2.69 -4.39 -0.14
CA LYS A 46 -3.15 -5.78 -0.22
C LYS A 46 -1.99 -6.67 -0.68
N PHE A 47 -1.78 -7.77 0.00
CA PHE A 47 -0.94 -8.88 -0.43
C PHE A 47 -1.86 -9.98 -0.96
N TYR A 48 -1.66 -10.37 -2.21
CA TYR A 48 -2.60 -11.23 -2.92
C TYR A 48 -1.91 -12.21 -3.87
N VAL A 49 -2.69 -13.17 -4.37
CA VAL A 49 -2.33 -14.01 -5.51
C VAL A 49 -3.48 -13.99 -6.53
N PRO A 50 -3.21 -13.98 -7.84
CA PRO A 50 -4.21 -13.65 -8.86
C PRO A 50 -5.29 -14.73 -9.06
N TRP A 51 -4.98 -15.98 -8.71
CA TRP A 51 -5.86 -17.13 -8.85
C TRP A 51 -6.71 -17.43 -7.61
N CYS A 52 -6.52 -16.70 -6.50
CA CYS A 52 -7.27 -16.94 -5.27
C CYS A 52 -8.68 -16.33 -5.36
N PRO A 53 -9.76 -17.11 -5.15
CA PRO A 53 -11.13 -16.61 -5.22
C PRO A 53 -11.42 -15.45 -4.26
N HIS A 54 -10.85 -15.46 -3.05
CA HIS A 54 -11.03 -14.35 -2.10
C HIS A 54 -10.32 -13.07 -2.56
N CYS A 55 -9.19 -13.19 -3.25
CA CYS A 55 -8.48 -12.06 -3.83
C CYS A 55 -9.25 -11.46 -5.01
N GLN A 56 -9.81 -12.33 -5.86
CA GLN A 56 -10.63 -11.90 -7.00
C GLN A 56 -11.89 -11.15 -6.58
N HIS A 57 -12.55 -11.58 -5.48
CA HIS A 57 -13.69 -10.84 -4.92
C HIS A 57 -13.28 -9.49 -4.31
N LEU A 58 -12.10 -9.39 -3.70
CA LEU A 58 -11.60 -8.14 -3.13
C LEU A 58 -11.17 -7.14 -4.22
N ALA A 59 -10.60 -7.61 -5.32
CA ALA A 59 -10.03 -6.76 -6.37
C ALA A 59 -10.94 -5.61 -6.85
N PRO A 60 -12.23 -5.82 -7.20
CA PRO A 60 -13.10 -4.73 -7.62
C PRO A 60 -13.43 -3.75 -6.48
N GLU A 61 -13.58 -4.22 -5.25
CA GLU A 61 -13.86 -3.36 -4.09
C GLU A 61 -12.62 -2.52 -3.72
N TRP A 62 -11.43 -3.11 -3.86
CA TRP A 62 -10.15 -2.44 -3.67
C TRP A 62 -9.94 -1.29 -4.67
N ALA A 63 -10.23 -1.54 -5.95
CA ALA A 63 -10.11 -0.53 -7.00
C ALA A 63 -11.10 0.62 -6.79
N LYS A 64 -12.36 0.32 -6.43
CA LYS A 64 -13.34 1.37 -6.10
C LYS A 64 -12.91 2.20 -4.90
N MET A 65 -12.44 1.56 -3.83
CA MET A 65 -11.93 2.25 -2.65
C MET A 65 -10.74 3.16 -3.00
N ALA A 66 -9.80 2.67 -3.81
CA ALA A 66 -8.65 3.47 -4.27
C ALA A 66 -9.07 4.76 -4.98
N HIS A 67 -10.15 4.70 -5.77
CA HIS A 67 -10.75 5.88 -6.37
C HIS A 67 -11.47 6.79 -5.36
N SER A 68 -12.13 6.22 -4.34
CA SER A 68 -12.88 6.98 -3.33
C SER A 68 -11.99 7.81 -2.40
N VAL A 69 -10.81 7.30 -2.04
CA VAL A 69 -9.93 7.91 -1.02
C VAL A 69 -8.98 8.97 -1.57
N ASN A 70 -8.99 9.20 -2.90
CA ASN A 70 -8.36 10.30 -3.64
C ASN A 70 -7.32 11.13 -2.87
N ASP A 71 -6.12 10.56 -2.70
CA ASP A 71 -4.91 11.15 -2.10
C ASP A 71 -4.82 11.18 -0.56
N GLU A 72 -5.81 10.69 0.19
CA GLU A 72 -5.73 10.54 1.66
C GLU A 72 -4.73 9.43 2.06
N VAL A 73 -4.69 8.36 1.28
CA VAL A 73 -3.80 7.21 1.48
C VAL A 73 -3.35 6.66 0.12
N ASN A 74 -2.09 6.24 0.03
CA ASN A 74 -1.62 5.49 -1.13
C ASN A 74 -2.20 4.07 -1.08
N VAL A 75 -2.83 3.63 -2.16
CA VAL A 75 -3.41 2.28 -2.23
C VAL A 75 -2.54 1.39 -3.10
N GLY A 76 -2.01 0.33 -2.49
CA GLY A 76 -1.04 -0.57 -3.12
C GLY A 76 -1.49 -2.03 -3.21
N GLY A 77 -0.84 -2.78 -4.09
CA GLY A 77 -0.98 -4.23 -4.24
C GLY A 77 0.39 -4.90 -4.35
N VAL A 78 0.54 -6.10 -3.77
CA VAL A 78 1.73 -6.96 -3.92
C VAL A 78 1.27 -8.34 -4.39
N ASP A 79 1.73 -8.76 -5.58
CA ASP A 79 1.50 -10.10 -6.12
C ASP A 79 2.54 -11.08 -5.56
N CYS A 80 2.12 -11.88 -4.58
CA CYS A 80 2.98 -12.86 -3.91
C CYS A 80 3.36 -14.04 -4.81
N THR A 81 2.76 -14.20 -6.00
CA THR A 81 3.26 -15.20 -6.96
C THR A 81 4.55 -14.75 -7.67
N LYS A 82 4.83 -13.44 -7.66
CA LYS A 82 6.05 -12.86 -8.21
C LYS A 82 7.06 -12.49 -7.14
N HIS A 83 6.59 -12.16 -5.94
CA HIS A 83 7.41 -11.63 -4.83
C HIS A 83 7.22 -12.45 -3.55
N ASP A 84 7.44 -13.76 -3.63
CA ASP A 84 7.23 -14.69 -2.50
C ASP A 84 8.10 -14.33 -1.28
N ASP A 85 9.39 -14.03 -1.49
CA ASP A 85 10.31 -13.65 -0.41
C ASP A 85 9.84 -12.39 0.34
N LEU A 86 9.32 -11.40 -0.39
CA LEU A 86 8.74 -10.19 0.19
C LEU A 86 7.51 -10.54 1.04
N CYS A 87 6.61 -11.36 0.51
CA CYS A 87 5.40 -11.76 1.23
C CYS A 87 5.72 -12.58 2.47
N MET A 88 6.69 -13.51 2.40
CA MET A 88 7.18 -14.24 3.56
C MET A 88 7.81 -13.33 4.60
N PHE A 89 8.60 -12.34 4.16
CA PHE A 89 9.25 -11.39 5.05
C PHE A 89 8.25 -10.58 5.87
N TYR A 90 7.17 -10.11 5.22
CA TYR A 90 6.05 -9.41 5.88
C TYR A 90 5.04 -10.36 6.53
N GLU A 91 5.41 -11.63 6.76
CA GLU A 91 4.61 -12.65 7.44
C GLU A 91 3.23 -12.90 6.80
N VAL A 92 3.13 -12.81 5.48
CA VAL A 92 1.91 -13.09 4.73
C VAL A 92 1.77 -14.59 4.48
N TYR A 93 1.03 -15.26 5.36
CA TYR A 93 0.77 -16.70 5.26
C TYR A 93 -0.59 -17.07 4.67
N ALA A 94 -1.44 -16.08 4.40
CA ALA A 94 -2.78 -16.28 3.85
C ALA A 94 -3.19 -15.12 2.94
N TYR A 95 -4.07 -15.39 1.98
CA TYR A 95 -4.48 -14.40 0.98
C TYR A 95 -6.00 -14.17 0.95
N PRO A 96 -6.45 -12.93 0.71
CA PRO A 96 -5.64 -11.71 0.79
C PRO A 96 -5.32 -11.36 2.25
N THR A 97 -4.13 -10.80 2.47
CA THR A 97 -3.78 -10.10 3.72
C THR A 97 -3.66 -8.61 3.42
N ILE A 98 -4.17 -7.77 4.31
CA ILE A 98 -4.24 -6.32 4.09
C ILE A 98 -3.55 -5.64 5.28
N TYR A 99 -2.68 -4.68 4.98
CA TYR A 99 -1.99 -3.87 5.98
C TYR A 99 -2.21 -2.39 5.73
N TYR A 100 -2.40 -1.63 6.81
CA TYR A 100 -2.28 -0.18 6.83
C TYR A 100 -0.93 0.19 7.42
N ILE A 101 -0.21 1.09 6.76
CA ILE A 101 1.14 1.50 7.15
C ILE A 101 1.14 3.01 7.27
N ASP A 102 1.54 3.48 8.44
CA ASP A 102 1.68 4.89 8.78
C ASP A 102 2.86 5.06 9.73
N ASP A 103 3.54 6.20 9.70
CA ASP A 103 4.73 6.43 10.54
C ASP A 103 4.42 6.39 12.04
N SER A 104 3.22 6.84 12.43
CA SER A 104 2.77 6.90 13.81
C SER A 104 2.24 5.56 14.35
N LEU A 105 1.65 4.74 13.47
CA LEU A 105 1.05 3.44 13.83
C LEU A 105 1.95 2.24 13.50
N GLY A 106 2.98 2.43 12.68
CA GLY A 106 3.74 1.33 12.08
C GLY A 106 2.90 0.58 11.06
N MET A 107 2.99 -0.76 11.05
CA MET A 107 2.21 -1.62 10.16
C MET A 107 1.14 -2.38 10.95
N VAL A 108 -0.13 -2.08 10.65
CA VAL A 108 -1.30 -2.65 11.32
C VAL A 108 -2.07 -3.53 10.35
N LYS A 109 -2.39 -4.76 10.78
CA LYS A 109 -3.18 -5.69 9.96
C LYS A 109 -4.65 -5.30 9.97
N TYR A 110 -5.26 -5.23 8.79
CA TYR A 110 -6.70 -5.04 8.65
C TYR A 110 -7.45 -6.38 8.66
N GLU A 111 -8.36 -6.53 9.62
CA GLU A 111 -9.18 -7.75 9.79
C GLU A 111 -10.69 -7.50 9.58
N GLY A 112 -11.06 -6.31 9.09
CA GLY A 112 -12.46 -5.93 8.86
C GLY A 112 -13.08 -6.49 7.57
N ARG A 113 -14.29 -6.00 7.26
CA ARG A 113 -15.05 -6.39 6.07
C ARG A 113 -14.44 -5.79 4.80
N ARG A 114 -14.47 -6.55 3.71
CA ARG A 114 -13.75 -6.23 2.47
C ARG A 114 -14.58 -5.52 1.40
N ALA A 115 -15.70 -4.91 1.77
CA ALA A 115 -16.50 -4.08 0.87
C ALA A 115 -15.91 -2.66 0.83
N GLU A 116 -16.05 -1.98 -0.30
CA GLU A 116 -15.51 -0.62 -0.52
C GLU A 116 -15.80 0.31 0.66
N LYS A 117 -17.08 0.44 1.06
CA LYS A 117 -17.50 1.29 2.19
C LYS A 117 -16.80 0.99 3.52
N ASP A 118 -16.50 -0.28 3.79
CA ASP A 118 -15.90 -0.72 5.05
C ASP A 118 -14.39 -0.46 5.05
N LEU A 119 -13.76 -0.54 3.87
CA LEU A 119 -12.36 -0.20 3.65
C LEU A 119 -12.16 1.33 3.72
N THR A 120 -12.98 2.11 3.01
CA THR A 120 -12.96 3.57 3.02
C THR A 120 -13.18 4.11 4.43
N LYS A 121 -14.17 3.57 5.15
CA LYS A 121 -14.41 3.95 6.55
C LYS A 121 -13.21 3.67 7.44
N TYR A 122 -12.54 2.54 7.27
CA TYR A 122 -11.38 2.21 8.10
C TYR A 122 -10.26 3.23 7.92
N ILE A 123 -9.98 3.66 6.68
CA ILE A 123 -8.97 4.69 6.38
C ILE A 123 -9.32 6.01 7.07
N GLN A 124 -10.57 6.44 6.97
CA GLN A 124 -11.07 7.66 7.62
C GLN A 124 -10.98 7.56 9.16
N ASP A 125 -11.29 6.40 9.73
CA ASP A 125 -11.20 6.17 11.17
C ASP A 125 -9.74 6.17 11.66
N GLN A 126 -8.77 5.72 10.85
CA GLN A 126 -7.33 5.82 11.17
C GLN A 126 -6.82 7.26 11.11
N GLU A 127 -7.38 8.10 10.24
CA GLU A 127 -7.05 9.51 10.22
C GLU A 127 -7.50 10.23 11.50
N TYR A 128 -8.69 9.87 12.01
CA TYR A 128 -9.30 10.51 13.18
C TYR A 128 -8.75 10.02 14.53
N ASN A 129 -8.39 8.73 14.67
CA ASN A 129 -8.06 8.11 15.96
C ASN A 129 -6.55 7.91 16.23
N ASN A 130 -5.71 8.87 15.87
CA ASN A 130 -4.26 8.79 16.06
C ASN A 130 -3.75 8.88 17.52
N GLU A 131 -4.63 8.80 18.54
CA GLU A 131 -4.22 8.76 19.95
C GLU A 131 -4.46 7.42 20.69
N ASP A 132 -5.29 6.49 20.18
CA ASP A 132 -5.76 5.35 21.01
C ASP A 132 -5.54 3.93 20.44
N ALA A 133 -4.95 3.77 19.25
CA ALA A 133 -4.66 2.43 18.68
C ALA A 133 -3.15 2.11 18.55
N THR A 134 -2.29 2.93 19.15
CA THR A 134 -0.84 2.75 19.17
C THR A 134 -0.47 1.57 20.06
N ASN A 135 -0.54 0.35 19.55
CA ASN A 135 0.10 -0.77 20.21
C ASN A 135 1.61 -0.63 20.00
N ALA A 136 2.32 -0.18 21.04
CA ALA A 136 3.78 -0.05 21.02
C ALA A 136 4.51 -1.31 20.55
N LYS A 137 3.89 -2.49 20.68
CA LYS A 137 4.42 -3.77 20.16
C LYS A 137 4.38 -3.85 18.64
N ASP A 138 3.33 -3.34 18.00
CA ASP A 138 3.19 -3.39 16.54
C ASP A 138 4.17 -2.41 15.88
N ILE A 139 4.35 -1.23 16.48
CA ILE A 139 5.41 -0.28 16.09
C ILE A 139 6.80 -0.89 16.30
N GLN A 140 7.05 -1.51 17.44
CA GLN A 140 8.35 -2.13 17.72
C GLN A 140 8.65 -3.28 16.74
N LYS A 141 7.66 -4.12 16.45
CA LYS A 141 7.77 -5.20 15.47
C LYS A 141 8.04 -4.66 14.08
N PHE A 142 7.30 -3.62 13.67
CA PHE A 142 7.50 -2.99 12.38
C PHE A 142 8.90 -2.37 12.25
N LYS A 143 9.38 -1.65 13.27
CA LYS A 143 10.73 -1.09 13.31
C LYS A 143 11.81 -2.17 13.23
N GLN A 144 11.63 -3.27 13.96
CA GLN A 144 12.55 -4.40 13.89
C GLN A 144 12.56 -5.03 12.49
N MET A 145 11.40 -5.10 11.84
CA MET A 145 11.28 -5.61 10.48
C MET A 145 11.94 -4.65 9.48
N SER A 146 11.70 -3.34 9.56
CA SER A 146 12.36 -2.37 8.68
C SER A 146 13.88 -2.32 8.90
N ASP A 147 14.36 -2.49 10.14
CA ASP A 147 15.79 -2.59 10.44
C ASP A 147 16.44 -3.83 9.82
N PHE A 148 15.77 -4.99 9.87
CA PHE A 148 16.28 -6.20 9.23
C PHE A 148 16.28 -6.08 7.71
N ASP A 149 15.25 -5.45 7.16
CA ASP A 149 15.12 -5.19 5.74
C ASP A 149 16.25 -4.28 5.22
N LYS A 150 16.63 -3.28 6.01
CA LYS A 150 17.82 -2.44 5.79
C LYS A 150 19.10 -3.27 5.73
N LEU A 151 19.27 -4.23 6.64
CA LEU A 151 20.45 -5.11 6.63
C LEU A 151 20.51 -5.95 5.35
N ARG A 152 19.40 -6.54 4.89
CA ARG A 152 19.41 -7.32 3.64
C ARG A 152 19.78 -6.48 2.42
N GLY A 153 19.28 -5.25 2.36
CA GLY A 153 19.62 -4.30 1.29
C GLY A 153 21.11 -3.91 1.28
N ILE A 154 21.73 -3.77 2.46
CA ILE A 154 23.17 -3.50 2.58
C ILE A 154 24.01 -4.71 2.15
N PHE A 155 23.57 -5.93 2.47
CA PHE A 155 24.34 -7.14 2.20
C PHE A 155 24.04 -7.83 0.87
N GLY A 156 23.11 -7.30 0.06
CA GLY A 156 22.77 -7.86 -1.26
C GLY A 156 22.25 -9.30 -1.20
N LEU A 157 21.62 -9.67 -0.08
CA LEU A 157 21.03 -11.01 0.12
C LEU A 157 19.59 -11.00 -0.42
N GLY A 158 19.45 -10.76 -1.72
CA GLY A 158 18.24 -10.95 -2.51
C GLY A 158 18.26 -12.29 -3.22
#